data_AF-A0A946M9U0-F1
#
_entry.id   AF-A0A946M9U0-F1
#
_cell.length_a   1.000
_cell.length_b   1.000
_cell.length_c   1.000
_cell.angle_alpha   90.00
_cell.angle_beta   90.00
_cell.angle_gamma   90.00
#
_symmetry.space_group_name_H-M   'P 1'
#
loop_
_entity.id
_entity.type
_entity.pdbx_description
1 polymer ?
#
loop_
_entity_poly.entity_id
_entity_poly.type
_entity_poly.pdbx_seq_one_letter_code
_entity_poly.pdbx_strand_id
1 'polypeptide(L)' 'EFPHYTRPRNFRGHTVPEVLLSGDHGEIAQWRQEQSLQRTRERREDLL' A
#
# COMPACT_ATOMS: atom_id res chain seq x y z
N GLU A 1 -2.62 -6.86 6.53
CA GLU A 1 -1.45 -5.95 6.64
C GLU A 1 -1.15 -5.32 5.29
N PHE A 2 -0.85 -4.02 5.22
CA PHE A 2 -0.56 -3.29 3.98
C PHE A 2 0.94 -2.90 3.90
N PRO A 3 1.46 -2.55 2.72
CA PRO A 3 2.85 -2.12 2.60
C PRO A 3 3.04 -0.71 3.20
N HIS A 4 4.11 -0.57 3.98
CA HIS A 4 4.49 0.67 4.64
C HIS A 4 5.66 1.33 3.91
N TYR A 5 5.55 2.65 3.71
CA TYR A 5 6.56 3.46 3.05
C TYR A 5 7.00 4.56 3.99
N THR A 6 8.28 4.91 3.91
CA THR A 6 8.88 6.04 4.63
C THR A 6 9.84 6.77 3.71
N ARG A 7 10.38 7.89 4.17
CA ARG A 7 11.37 8.67 3.43
C ARG A 7 12.64 7.83 3.21
N PRO A 8 13.33 7.98 2.06
CA PRO A 8 13.10 8.91 0.95
C PRO A 8 12.05 8.43 -0.09
N ARG A 9 11.49 9.36 -0.88
CA ARG A 9 10.47 9.07 -1.92
C ARG A 9 10.93 8.07 -2.97
N ASN A 10 12.22 8.05 -3.30
CA ASN A 10 12.83 7.03 -4.13
C ASN A 10 13.97 6.38 -3.34
N PHE A 11 13.91 5.07 -3.21
CA PHE A 11 14.94 4.28 -2.55
C PHE A 11 15.35 3.13 -3.47
N ARG A 12 16.60 3.14 -3.94
CA ARG A 12 17.17 2.10 -4.82
C ARG A 12 16.32 1.82 -6.07
N GLY A 13 15.68 2.84 -6.64
CA GLY A 13 14.80 2.71 -7.81
C GLY A 13 13.35 2.35 -7.47
N HIS A 14 13.03 2.04 -6.22
CA HIS A 14 11.66 1.88 -5.75
C HIS A 14 11.08 3.23 -5.34
N THR A 15 9.97 3.61 -5.96
CA THR A 15 9.29 4.88 -5.69
C THR A 15 8.06 4.64 -4.83
N VAL A 16 7.82 5.55 -3.86
CA VAL A 16 6.59 5.55 -3.07
C VAL A 16 5.38 5.78 -3.99
N PRO A 17 4.31 5.00 -3.88
CA PRO A 17 3.08 5.19 -4.64
C PRO A 17 2.55 6.62 -4.56
N GLU A 18 2.10 7.18 -5.69
CA GLU A 18 1.63 8.58 -5.75
C GLU A 18 0.41 8.84 -4.87
N VAL A 19 -0.46 7.84 -4.70
CA VAL A 19 -1.60 7.90 -3.76
C VAL A 19 -1.16 8.15 -2.31
N LEU A 20 0.02 7.69 -1.90
CA LEU A 20 0.56 7.98 -0.57
C LEU A 20 1.18 9.37 -0.46
N LEU A 21 1.34 10.06 -1.59
CA LEU A 21 1.91 11.40 -1.71
C LEU A 21 0.85 12.47 -2.02
N SER A 22 -0.38 12.07 -2.40
CA SER A 22 -1.47 12.98 -2.76
C SER A 22 -2.00 13.79 -1.58
N GLY A 23 -1.86 13.25 -0.35
CA GLY A 23 -2.44 13.84 0.86
C GLY A 23 -3.94 13.60 1.00
N ASP A 24 -4.57 12.88 0.07
CA ASP A 24 -5.97 12.50 0.15
C ASP A 24 -6.13 11.31 1.12
N HIS A 25 -6.62 11.60 2.32
CA HIS A 25 -6.82 10.59 3.34
C HIS A 25 -7.83 9.50 2.94
N GLY A 26 -8.81 9.82 2.09
CA GLY A 26 -9.81 8.88 1.59
C GLY A 26 -9.22 7.90 0.60
N GLU A 27 -8.47 8.39 -0.39
CA GLU A 27 -7.77 7.54 -1.35
C GLU A 27 -6.70 6.68 -0.66
N ILE A 28 -5.96 7.24 0.30
CA ILE A 28 -4.96 6.48 1.07
C ILE A 28 -5.62 5.34 1.85
N ALA A 29 -6.79 5.57 2.46
CA ALA A 29 -7.51 4.55 3.21
C ALA A 29 -8.00 3.42 2.29
N GLN A 30 -8.59 3.77 1.14
CA GLN A 30 -9.03 2.79 0.13
C GLN A 30 -7.85 1.96 -0.37
N TRP A 31 -6.77 2.62 -0.79
CA TRP A 31 -5.57 1.95 -1.27
C TRP A 31 -4.98 0.99 -0.21
N ARG A 32 -4.93 1.39 1.07
CA ARG A 32 -4.45 0.51 2.14
C ARG A 32 -5.32 -0.74 2.32
N GLN A 33 -6.64 -0.60 2.20
CA GLN A 33 -7.56 -1.74 2.30
C GLN A 33 -7.37 -2.70 1.12
N GLU A 34 -7.32 -2.18 -0.10
CA GLU A 34 -7.09 -2.98 -1.31
C GLU A 34 -5.78 -3.74 -1.24
N GLN A 35 -4.69 -3.07 -0.84
CA GLN A 35 -3.38 -3.70 -0.69
C GLN A 35 -3.36 -4.79 0.40
N SER A 36 -4.10 -4.59 1.49
CA SER A 36 -4.22 -5.62 2.52
C SER A 36 -4.97 -6.84 2.00
N LEU A 37 -6.09 -6.64 1.28
CA LEU A 37 -6.87 -7.73 0.69
C LEU A 37 -6.07 -8.48 -0.37
N GLN A 38 -5.37 -7.76 -1.24
CA GLN A 38 -4.50 -8.35 -2.25
C GLN A 38 -3.42 -9.23 -1.61
N ARG A 39 -2.72 -8.71 -0.58
CA ARG A 39 -1.68 -9.48 0.12
C ARG A 39 -2.25 -10.69 0.84
N THR A 40 -3.44 -10.58 1.45
CA THR A 40 -4.12 -11.73 2.04
C THR A 40 -4.42 -12.77 0.96
N ARG A 41 -4.98 -12.37 -0.19
CA ARG A 41 -5.27 -13.28 -1.31
C ARG A 41 -4.03 -14.00 -1.83
N GLU A 42 -2.91 -13.28 -1.97
CA GLU A 42 -1.68 -13.85 -2.50
C GLU A 42 -0.97 -14.81 -1.53
N ARG A 43 -1.09 -14.59 -0.22
CA ARG A 43 -0.31 -15.34 0.79
C ARG A 43 -1.12 -16.33 1.61
N ARG A 44 -2.38 -15.99 1.84
CA ARG A 44 -3.29 -16.64 2.77
C ARG A 44 -4.72 -16.54 2.22
N GLU A 45 -4.92 -17.11 1.03
CA GLU A 45 -6.25 -17.19 0.41
C GLU A 45 -7.28 -17.85 1.34
N ASP A 46 -6.83 -18.70 2.27
CA ASP A 46 -7.63 -19.34 3.31
C ASP A 46 -8.26 -18.39 4.34
N LEU A 47 -7.81 -17.13 4.42
CA LEU A 47 -8.27 -16.13 5.39
C LEU A 47 -9.27 -15.12 4.81
N LEU A 48 -9.69 -15.30 3.55
CA LEU A 48 -10.64 -14.42 2.86
C LEU A 48 -12.08 -14.93 2.95
#